data_AF-A0A352NBR0-F1
#
_entry.id   AF-A0A352NBR0-F1
#
_cell.length_a   1.000
_cell.length_b   1.000
_cell.length_c   1.000
_cell.angle_alpha   90.00
_cell.angle_beta   90.00
_cell.angle_gamma   90.00
#
_symmetry.space_group_name_H-M   'P 1'
#
loop_
_entity.id
_entity.type
_entity.pdbx_description
1 polymer ?
#
loop_
_entity_poly.entity_id
_entity_poly.type
_entity_poly.pdbx_seq_one_letter_code
_entity_poly.pdbx_strand_id
1 'polypeptide(L)'
;NHLIIRNGVLGASFNSQNDRNNQWYSQLSLDVQAMVRPVSDSFTTGETGLGSVIIDAGFLPENLHEFPEVVADETQVDLSGTPRAFSLSLADVARLSGSDRAFPSNSERLATGDSGWWLRTPATDIHAWNVFPGSGGLSDGGARDNMWGLRGTRPALIVRQ
;
A
#
# COMPACT_ATOMS: atom_id res chain seq x y z
N ASN A 1 7.94 -12.96 9.92
CA ASN A 1 7.66 -12.02 8.81
C ASN A 1 8.31 -10.67 9.10
N HIS A 2 9.31 -10.27 8.32
CA HIS A 2 9.94 -8.96 8.36
C HIS A 2 9.60 -8.22 7.06
N LEU A 3 8.80 -7.17 7.21
CA LEU A 3 8.40 -6.22 6.17
C LEU A 3 9.03 -4.87 6.51
N ILE A 4 9.66 -4.22 5.54
CA ILE A 4 10.19 -2.86 5.68
C ILE A 4 9.30 -1.94 4.85
N ILE A 5 8.77 -0.90 5.48
CA ILE A 5 7.95 0.12 4.82
C ILE A 5 8.74 1.43 4.85
N ARG A 6 8.91 2.06 3.69
CA ARG A 6 9.64 3.33 3.60
C ARG A 6 8.96 4.42 4.43
N ASN A 7 9.72 5.22 5.20
CA ASN A 7 9.14 6.30 6.01
C ASN A 7 8.50 7.43 5.19
N GLY A 8 9.13 7.83 4.08
CA GLY A 8 8.64 8.90 3.22
C GLY A 8 7.97 8.39 1.94
N VAL A 9 7.18 9.24 1.31
CA VAL A 9 6.57 8.96 0.00
C VAL A 9 7.52 9.24 -1.14
N LEU A 10 7.30 8.58 -2.27
CA LEU A 10 7.87 8.93 -3.56
C LEU A 10 6.76 9.49 -4.43
N GLY A 11 6.96 10.70 -4.98
CA GLY A 11 5.99 11.32 -5.89
C GLY A 11 5.66 10.38 -7.07
N ALA A 12 4.38 10.03 -7.17
CA ALA A 12 3.79 9.18 -8.20
C ALA A 12 2.26 9.34 -8.17
N SER A 13 1.63 9.18 -9.33
CA SER A 13 0.20 8.87 -9.38
C SER A 13 -0.03 7.40 -9.00
N PHE A 14 -1.28 7.02 -8.75
CA PHE A 14 -1.63 5.60 -8.56
C PHE A 14 -1.19 4.75 -9.75
N ASN A 15 -1.43 5.23 -10.98
CA ASN A 15 -1.08 4.50 -12.21
C ASN A 15 0.44 4.32 -12.42
N SER A 16 1.26 5.18 -11.81
CA SER A 16 2.73 5.15 -11.97
C SER A 16 3.48 4.60 -10.76
N GLN A 17 2.76 4.14 -9.71
CA GLN A 17 3.36 3.71 -8.46
C GLN A 17 4.34 2.54 -8.65
N ASN A 18 4.00 1.60 -9.53
CA ASN A 18 4.79 0.41 -9.80
C ASN A 18 6.16 0.75 -10.37
N ASP A 19 6.18 1.60 -11.40
CA ASP A 19 7.40 2.05 -12.06
C ASP A 19 8.26 2.88 -11.10
N ARG A 20 7.60 3.74 -10.30
CA ARG A 20 8.30 4.55 -9.31
C ARG A 20 8.93 3.72 -8.20
N ASN A 21 8.24 2.68 -7.73
CA ASN A 21 8.76 1.74 -6.74
C ASN A 21 9.97 0.99 -7.29
N ASN A 22 9.89 0.51 -8.54
CA ASN A 22 11.00 -0.20 -9.19
C ASN A 22 12.22 0.70 -9.40
N GLN A 23 12.01 1.96 -9.80
CA GLN A 23 13.08 2.94 -9.94
C GLN A 23 13.78 3.23 -8.61
N TRP A 24 13.02 3.31 -7.51
CA TRP A 24 13.61 3.47 -6.19
C TRP A 24 14.37 2.22 -5.73
N TYR A 25 13.79 1.03 -5.96
CA TYR A 25 14.40 -0.24 -5.60
C TYR A 25 15.76 -0.45 -6.29
N SER A 26 15.86 -0.13 -7.58
CA SER A 26 17.11 -0.29 -8.33
C SER A 26 18.25 0.63 -7.87
N GLN A 27 17.95 1.66 -7.08
CA GLN A 27 18.92 2.56 -6.48
C GLN A 27 19.41 2.10 -5.09
N LEU A 28 18.79 1.08 -4.51
CA LEU A 28 19.26 0.49 -3.26
C LEU A 28 20.59 -0.25 -3.49
N SER A 29 21.40 -0.37 -2.44
CA SER A 29 22.64 -1.15 -2.54
C SER A 29 22.36 -2.61 -2.92
N LEU A 30 23.32 -3.25 -3.59
CA LEU A 30 23.19 -4.65 -3.98
C LEU A 30 22.97 -5.57 -2.77
N ASP A 31 23.57 -5.25 -1.63
CA ASP A 31 23.35 -6.00 -0.39
C ASP A 31 21.88 -5.95 0.06
N VAL A 32 21.23 -4.78 -0.05
CA VAL A 32 19.80 -4.66 0.28
C VAL A 32 18.96 -5.42 -0.74
N GLN A 33 19.26 -5.28 -2.03
CA GLN A 33 18.55 -6.01 -3.08
C GLN A 33 18.66 -7.53 -2.89
N ALA A 34 19.84 -8.04 -2.49
CA ALA A 34 20.07 -9.45 -2.22
C ALA A 34 19.29 -9.99 -1.01
N MET A 35 18.88 -9.14 -0.07
CA MET A 35 18.05 -9.53 1.08
C MET A 35 16.56 -9.56 0.75
N VAL A 36 16.12 -8.91 -0.33
CA VAL A 36 14.70 -8.79 -0.66
C VAL A 36 14.18 -10.09 -1.23
N ARG A 37 13.05 -10.54 -0.69
CA ARG A 37 12.33 -11.72 -1.14
C ARG A 37 11.49 -11.36 -2.37
N PRO A 38 11.35 -12.31 -3.31
CA PRO A 38 10.52 -12.08 -4.48
C PRO A 38 9.05 -11.97 -4.10
N VAL A 39 8.34 -11.10 -4.80
CA VAL A 39 6.88 -10.96 -4.77
C VAL A 39 6.37 -11.07 -6.20
N SER A 40 5.06 -11.29 -6.37
CA SER A 40 4.49 -11.47 -7.70
C SER A 40 4.79 -10.27 -8.62
N ASP A 41 5.02 -10.54 -9.90
CA ASP A 41 5.32 -9.50 -10.89
C ASP A 41 4.09 -8.66 -11.26
N SER A 42 2.90 -9.20 -11.02
CA SER A 42 1.61 -8.55 -11.17
C SER A 42 0.68 -8.93 -10.00
N PHE A 43 -0.21 -8.02 -9.63
CA PHE A 43 -1.17 -8.24 -8.54
C PHE A 43 -2.60 -8.27 -9.10
N THR A 44 -3.40 -9.23 -8.63
CA THR A 44 -4.85 -9.24 -8.82
C THR A 44 -5.49 -8.59 -7.61
N THR A 45 -5.84 -7.31 -7.73
CA THR A 45 -6.16 -6.45 -6.58
C THR A 45 -7.62 -6.44 -6.14
N GLY A 46 -8.54 -6.89 -7.02
CA GLY A 46 -9.96 -6.56 -6.93
C GLY A 46 -10.24 -5.06 -7.06
N GLU A 47 -11.50 -4.65 -6.87
CA GLU A 47 -11.95 -3.25 -6.81
C GLU A 47 -13.08 -3.11 -5.76
N THR A 48 -13.04 -2.05 -4.94
CA THR A 48 -14.11 -1.73 -3.97
C THR A 48 -14.06 -0.27 -3.55
N GLY A 49 -15.15 0.33 -3.05
CA GLY A 49 -15.19 1.74 -2.61
C GLY A 49 -15.82 1.94 -1.23
N LEU A 50 -15.74 3.16 -0.67
CA LEU A 50 -16.29 3.53 0.64
C LEU A 50 -17.82 3.35 0.73
N GLY A 51 -18.53 3.35 -0.39
CA GLY A 51 -19.96 3.05 -0.42
C GLY A 51 -20.29 1.59 -0.04
N SER A 52 -19.31 0.69 -0.12
CA SER A 52 -19.47 -0.74 0.13
C SER A 52 -18.61 -1.24 1.30
N VAL A 53 -17.48 -0.57 1.59
CA VAL A 53 -16.60 -0.91 2.72
C VAL A 53 -16.94 -0.06 3.94
N ILE A 54 -17.34 -0.71 5.03
CA ILE A 54 -17.56 -0.07 6.33
C ILE A 54 -16.19 0.11 6.99
N ILE A 55 -15.85 1.36 7.35
CA ILE A 55 -14.58 1.67 8.02
C ILE A 55 -14.84 2.25 9.40
N ASP A 56 -14.38 1.55 10.44
CA ASP A 56 -14.44 2.02 11.83
C ASP A 56 -13.54 3.24 12.00
N ALA A 57 -14.14 4.42 12.18
CA ALA A 57 -13.45 5.70 12.37
C ALA A 57 -12.31 5.98 11.37
N GLY A 58 -12.44 5.50 10.12
CA GLY A 58 -11.38 5.63 9.10
C GLY A 58 -10.17 4.71 9.29
N PHE A 59 -10.18 3.84 10.30
CA PHE A 59 -9.07 2.96 10.65
C PHE A 59 -9.20 1.58 10.00
N LEU A 60 -10.00 0.66 10.52
CA LEU A 60 -10.06 -0.72 10.02
C LEU A 60 -11.31 -0.95 9.16
N PRO A 61 -11.20 -1.62 8.00
CA PRO A 61 -12.37 -2.07 7.26
C PRO A 61 -13.01 -3.27 7.98
N GLU A 62 -14.29 -3.15 8.36
CA GLU A 62 -15.00 -4.16 9.15
C GLU A 62 -15.49 -5.34 8.29
N ASN A 63 -15.91 -5.06 7.06
CA ASN A 63 -16.51 -6.03 6.15
C ASN A 63 -15.61 -6.40 4.96
N LEU A 64 -14.27 -6.24 5.09
CA LEU A 64 -13.36 -6.55 3.98
C LEU A 64 -13.51 -7.99 3.47
N HIS A 65 -13.88 -8.93 4.35
CA HIS A 65 -14.15 -10.34 4.04
C HIS A 65 -15.26 -10.56 3.01
N GLU A 66 -16.12 -9.58 2.75
CA GLU A 66 -17.16 -9.62 1.71
C GLU A 66 -16.58 -9.39 0.29
N PHE A 67 -15.31 -8.98 0.18
CA PHE A 67 -14.60 -8.68 -1.07
C PHE A 67 -13.43 -9.65 -1.27
N PRO A 68 -13.69 -10.90 -1.73
CA PRO A 68 -12.68 -11.96 -1.72
C PRO A 68 -11.44 -11.64 -2.57
N GLU A 69 -11.59 -10.95 -3.71
CA GLU A 69 -10.45 -10.53 -4.53
C GLU A 69 -9.56 -9.50 -3.82
N VAL A 70 -10.18 -8.58 -3.08
CA VAL A 70 -9.45 -7.56 -2.31
C VAL A 70 -8.72 -8.19 -1.13
N VAL A 71 -9.35 -9.14 -0.45
CA VAL A 71 -8.72 -9.90 0.66
C VAL A 71 -7.58 -10.79 0.16
N ALA A 72 -7.73 -11.40 -1.01
CA ALA A 72 -6.71 -12.25 -1.62
C ALA A 72 -5.47 -11.45 -2.07
N ASP A 73 -5.61 -10.15 -2.31
CA ASP A 73 -4.50 -9.23 -2.60
C ASP A 73 -3.65 -8.89 -1.37
N GLU A 74 -3.37 -9.84 -0.48
CA GLU A 74 -2.34 -9.67 0.55
C GLU A 74 -0.98 -10.01 -0.05
N THR A 75 0.02 -9.12 0.06
CA THR A 75 1.34 -9.42 -0.51
C THR A 75 2.03 -10.52 0.28
N GLN A 76 2.45 -11.57 -0.42
CA GLN A 76 3.23 -12.67 0.12
C GLN A 76 4.53 -12.83 -0.69
N VAL A 77 5.50 -13.54 -0.11
CA VAL A 77 6.63 -14.07 -0.88
C VAL A 77 6.11 -15.01 -1.98
N ASP A 78 6.50 -14.72 -3.22
CA ASP A 78 6.20 -15.53 -4.39
C ASP A 78 7.51 -15.85 -5.11
N LEU A 79 7.95 -17.11 -5.05
CA LEU A 79 9.21 -17.55 -5.64
C LEU A 79 9.19 -17.55 -7.17
N SER A 80 8.01 -17.43 -7.80
CA SER A 80 7.88 -17.29 -9.25
C SER A 80 8.02 -15.85 -9.74
N GLY A 81 7.91 -14.87 -8.85
CA GLY A 81 8.09 -13.45 -9.16
C GLY A 81 9.53 -12.96 -8.95
N THR A 82 9.68 -11.65 -8.78
CA THR A 82 11.01 -11.00 -8.69
C THR A 82 11.22 -10.23 -7.39
N PRO A 83 12.47 -10.16 -6.86
CA PRO A 83 12.80 -9.27 -5.76
C PRO A 83 12.59 -7.81 -6.18
N ARG A 84 11.63 -7.13 -5.55
CA ARG A 84 11.26 -5.76 -5.89
C ARG A 84 10.52 -5.06 -4.76
N ALA A 85 10.40 -3.75 -4.89
CA ALA A 85 9.49 -2.97 -4.07
C ALA A 85 8.05 -3.00 -4.60
N PHE A 86 7.10 -2.87 -3.68
CA PHE A 86 5.67 -2.85 -4.01
C PHE A 86 4.92 -1.81 -3.16
N SER A 87 3.73 -1.43 -3.60
CA SER A 87 2.80 -0.61 -2.82
C SER A 87 1.85 -1.53 -2.05
N LEU A 88 1.54 -1.20 -0.80
CA LEU A 88 0.61 -1.99 0.02
C LEU A 88 -0.82 -1.95 -0.56
N SER A 89 -1.54 -3.07 -0.49
CA SER A 89 -2.98 -3.13 -0.78
C SER A 89 -3.83 -2.74 0.42
N LEU A 90 -5.14 -2.68 0.23
CA LEU A 90 -6.11 -2.56 1.31
C LEU A 90 -6.04 -3.77 2.27
N ALA A 91 -5.85 -4.99 1.75
CA ALA A 91 -5.64 -6.19 2.58
C ALA A 91 -4.35 -6.10 3.40
N ASP A 92 -3.25 -5.63 2.80
CA ASP A 92 -2.00 -5.41 3.52
C ASP A 92 -2.19 -4.40 4.65
N VAL A 93 -2.85 -3.27 4.38
CA VAL A 93 -3.10 -2.25 5.40
C VAL A 93 -4.00 -2.77 6.51
N ALA A 94 -5.07 -3.50 6.17
CA ALA A 94 -5.94 -4.13 7.16
C ALA A 94 -5.16 -5.10 8.05
N ARG A 95 -4.31 -5.97 7.46
CA ARG A 95 -3.44 -6.87 8.23
C ARG A 95 -2.40 -6.11 9.05
N LEU A 96 -1.84 -5.01 8.56
CA LEU A 96 -0.77 -4.29 9.25
C LEU A 96 -1.29 -3.34 10.33
N SER A 97 -2.61 -3.19 10.48
CA SER A 97 -3.22 -2.25 11.40
C SER A 97 -3.79 -2.91 12.65
N GLY A 98 -3.69 -2.22 13.78
CA GLY A 98 -4.15 -2.68 15.08
C GLY A 98 -3.05 -2.67 16.14
N SER A 99 -3.42 -2.93 17.40
CA SER A 99 -2.49 -3.00 18.52
C SER A 99 -1.34 -3.96 18.23
N ASP A 100 -0.12 -3.53 18.55
CA ASP A 100 1.13 -4.28 18.35
C ASP A 100 1.43 -4.64 16.87
N ARG A 101 0.84 -3.92 15.91
CA ARG A 101 1.14 -4.05 14.48
C ARG A 101 1.88 -2.83 13.96
N ALA A 102 2.23 -2.84 12.67
CA ALA A 102 2.98 -1.75 12.03
C ALA A 102 2.23 -0.41 12.05
N PHE A 103 0.89 -0.45 12.07
CA PHE A 103 0.03 0.73 12.17
C PHE A 103 -0.94 0.63 13.36
N PRO A 104 -0.50 1.02 14.57
CA PRO A 104 -1.35 0.96 15.76
C PRO A 104 -2.56 1.92 15.75
N SER A 105 -2.49 2.98 14.96
CA SER A 105 -3.54 4.00 14.83
C SER A 105 -3.52 4.63 13.43
N ASN A 106 -4.52 5.49 13.14
CA ASN A 106 -4.56 6.26 11.89
C ASN A 106 -3.29 7.11 11.70
N SER A 107 -2.88 7.88 12.70
CA SER A 107 -1.70 8.77 12.58
C SER A 107 -0.41 8.01 12.29
N GLU A 108 -0.27 6.80 12.82
CA GLU A 108 0.90 5.93 12.58
C GLU A 108 0.97 5.39 11.14
N ARG A 109 -0.11 5.50 10.35
CA ARG A 109 -0.08 5.18 8.91
C ARG A 109 0.53 6.28 8.07
N LEU A 110 0.63 7.50 8.59
CA LEU A 110 1.16 8.62 7.83
C LEU A 110 2.62 8.38 7.45
N ALA A 111 3.00 8.91 6.30
CA ALA A 111 4.41 9.05 5.94
C ALA A 111 4.98 10.33 6.58
N THR A 112 6.30 10.48 6.52
CA THR A 112 7.01 11.68 7.04
C THR A 112 6.35 12.99 6.59
N GLY A 113 6.14 13.92 7.53
CA GLY A 113 5.49 15.21 7.25
C GLY A 113 3.99 15.09 7.01
N ASP A 114 3.32 14.17 7.71
CA ASP A 114 1.88 13.91 7.65
C ASP A 114 1.35 13.64 6.24
N SER A 115 2.20 13.07 5.39
CA SER A 115 1.89 12.78 3.99
C SER A 115 1.03 11.54 3.85
N GLY A 116 0.07 11.62 2.93
CA GLY A 116 -0.76 10.50 2.51
C GLY A 116 -0.08 9.69 1.41
N TRP A 117 -0.58 8.50 1.13
CA TRP A 117 0.01 7.64 0.10
C TRP A 117 -1.01 6.70 -0.52
N TRP A 118 -0.78 6.29 -1.76
CA TRP A 118 -1.64 5.41 -2.53
C TRP A 118 -1.52 3.97 -2.04
N LEU A 119 -2.66 3.29 -1.93
CA LEU A 119 -2.68 1.83 -1.91
C LEU A 119 -2.65 1.32 -3.35
N ARG A 120 -2.26 0.05 -3.56
CA ARG A 120 -2.41 -0.58 -4.89
C ARG A 120 -3.84 -0.99 -5.22
N THR A 121 -4.72 -1.05 -4.22
CA THR A 121 -6.13 -1.42 -4.42
C THR A 121 -6.89 -0.25 -5.07
N PRO A 122 -7.45 -0.44 -6.27
CA PRO A 122 -8.30 0.56 -6.90
C PRO A 122 -9.62 0.72 -6.14
N ALA A 123 -10.21 1.90 -6.29
CA ALA A 123 -11.59 2.17 -5.87
C ALA A 123 -12.49 2.28 -7.09
N THR A 124 -13.80 2.42 -6.89
CA THR A 124 -14.75 2.51 -8.00
C THR A 124 -14.44 3.68 -8.95
N ASP A 125 -14.76 3.51 -10.22
CA ASP A 125 -14.57 4.51 -11.29
C ASP A 125 -13.09 4.92 -11.45
N ILE A 126 -12.77 6.20 -11.54
CA ILE A 126 -11.41 6.70 -11.78
C ILE A 126 -10.57 6.83 -10.51
N HIS A 127 -11.03 6.31 -9.37
CA HIS A 127 -10.41 6.58 -8.06
C HIS A 127 -9.65 5.40 -7.47
N ALA A 128 -8.88 5.65 -6.41
CA ALA A 128 -8.09 4.65 -5.71
C ALA A 128 -8.07 4.87 -4.19
N TRP A 129 -7.92 3.76 -3.48
CA TRP A 129 -7.68 3.78 -2.04
C TRP A 129 -6.36 4.45 -1.71
N ASN A 130 -6.36 5.17 -0.60
CA ASN A 130 -5.21 5.86 -0.07
C ASN A 130 -5.32 6.00 1.45
N VAL A 131 -4.16 6.28 2.05
CA VAL A 131 -4.07 6.91 3.36
C VAL A 131 -4.20 8.41 3.16
N PHE A 132 -5.19 9.02 3.81
CA PHE A 132 -5.47 10.44 3.72
C PHE A 132 -4.41 11.26 4.49
N PRO A 133 -3.81 12.31 3.88
CA PRO A 133 -2.80 13.14 4.55
C PRO A 133 -3.39 13.85 5.78
N GLY A 134 -2.57 14.08 6.80
CA GLY A 134 -2.99 14.72 8.05
C GLY A 134 -3.75 13.83 9.03
N SER A 135 -4.74 13.05 8.56
CA SER A 135 -5.51 12.16 9.45
C SER A 135 -4.98 10.74 9.51
N GLY A 136 -4.41 10.23 8.42
CA GLY A 136 -3.96 8.84 8.30
C GLY A 136 -5.09 7.81 8.12
N GLY A 137 -6.33 8.28 8.00
CA GLY A 137 -7.49 7.43 7.74
C GLY A 137 -7.52 6.93 6.29
N LEU A 138 -8.21 5.82 6.07
CA LEU A 138 -8.46 5.30 4.72
C LEU A 138 -9.48 6.17 3.99
N SER A 139 -9.21 6.44 2.71
CA SER A 139 -10.10 7.17 1.81
C SER A 139 -9.97 6.62 0.39
N ASP A 140 -11.04 6.70 -0.39
CA ASP A 140 -11.10 6.19 -1.76
C ASP A 140 -11.22 7.29 -2.83
N GLY A 141 -11.41 8.55 -2.46
CA GLY A 141 -11.74 9.65 -3.38
C GLY A 141 -10.59 10.25 -4.18
N GLY A 142 -9.40 9.63 -4.18
CA GLY A 142 -8.26 10.15 -4.92
C GLY A 142 -8.24 9.63 -6.36
N ALA A 143 -8.33 10.52 -7.37
CA ALA A 143 -8.27 10.11 -8.77
C ALA A 143 -6.92 9.45 -9.12
N ARG A 144 -6.95 8.37 -9.90
CA ARG A 144 -5.81 7.49 -10.18
C ARG A 144 -4.66 8.15 -10.96
N ASP A 145 -4.98 9.20 -11.73
CA ASP A 145 -4.04 9.98 -12.54
C ASP A 145 -3.42 11.16 -11.77
N ASN A 146 -4.01 11.55 -10.64
CA ASN A 146 -3.56 12.71 -9.88
C ASN A 146 -2.17 12.50 -9.26
N MET A 147 -1.32 13.51 -9.42
CA MET A 147 -0.07 13.68 -8.72
C MET A 147 -0.22 14.84 -7.72
N TRP A 148 -0.71 14.57 -6.52
CA TRP A 148 -0.78 15.59 -5.47
C TRP A 148 0.57 15.72 -4.76
N GLY A 149 1.02 16.94 -4.47
CA GLY A 149 2.32 17.20 -3.83
C GLY A 149 2.50 16.59 -2.43
N LEU A 150 1.42 16.10 -1.81
CA LEU A 150 1.40 15.41 -0.51
C LEU A 150 0.98 13.94 -0.62
N ARG A 151 0.97 13.38 -1.83
CA ARG A 151 0.64 11.98 -2.09
C ARG A 151 1.63 11.33 -3.05
N GLY A 152 1.84 10.05 -2.84
CA GLY A 152 2.75 9.26 -3.65
C GLY A 152 2.65 7.79 -3.29
N THR A 153 3.57 7.01 -3.83
CA THR A 153 3.74 5.63 -3.39
C THR A 153 4.60 5.58 -2.14
N ARG A 154 4.30 4.64 -1.23
CA ARG A 154 5.10 4.33 -0.05
C ARG A 154 5.65 2.90 -0.21
N PRO A 155 6.82 2.73 -0.84
CA PRO A 155 7.36 1.42 -1.15
C PRO A 155 7.54 0.55 0.09
N ALA A 156 7.23 -0.74 -0.05
CA ALA A 156 7.51 -1.77 0.92
C ALA A 156 8.38 -2.89 0.33
N LEU A 157 9.10 -3.60 1.21
CA LEU A 157 9.99 -4.72 0.89
C LEU A 157 9.74 -5.86 1.87
N ILE A 158 9.66 -7.10 1.39
CA ILE A 158 9.71 -8.28 2.25
C ILE A 158 11.16 -8.76 2.30
N VAL A 159 11.75 -8.86 3.50
CA VAL A 159 13.10 -9.44 3.68
C VAL A 159 13.05 -10.82 4.31
N ARG A 160 11.93 -11.16 4.98
CA ARG A 160 11.68 -12.49 5.52
C ARG A 160 10.18 -12.72 5.63
N GLN A 161 9.71 -13.89 5.23
CA GLN A 161 8.37 -14.36 5.57
C GLN A 161 8.52 -15.82 6.00
#